data_AF-A0A150RVT0-F1
#
_entry.id   AF-A0A150RVT0-F1
#
_cell.length_a   1.000
_cell.length_b   1.000
_cell.length_c   1.000
_cell.angle_alpha   90.00
_cell.angle_beta   90.00
_cell.angle_gamma   90.00
#
_symmetry.space_group_name_H-M   'P 1'
#
loop_
_entity.id
_entity.type
_entity.pdbx_description
1 polymer ?
#
loop_
_entity_poly.entity_id
_entity_poly.type
_entity_poly.pdbx_seq_one_letter_code
_entity_poly.pdbx_strand_id
1 'polypeptide(L)'
;IRDRMAEGATLYLHLDHRAVHDAKVACDRLFGRGAFLGEIIWAPGNGGRGARGFSVTHQTILLYARAAGERGQVVYNAADPMLREPFAETSLAMHFKHRDEDGRLYRERVLGGKAYRYYADEGRRLGSVWTDIPGMVANTPLRREGTGYPTQKPERLLERIVRASSAPGATVADLMCGSGTTLVAAARLGRRFVGGDRSQLAFATARERLDREGIAYSLLEVPGALRDGAEP
;
A
#
# COMPACT_ATOMS: atom_id res chain seq x y z
N ILE A 1 1.87 3.23 -18.31
CA ILE A 1 2.31 3.14 -16.89
C ILE A 1 3.75 2.68 -16.81
N ARG A 2 4.08 1.43 -17.21
CA ARG A 2 5.43 0.86 -17.17
C ARG A 2 6.53 1.82 -17.65
N ASP A 3 6.37 2.41 -18.83
CA ASP A 3 7.41 3.26 -19.45
C ASP A 3 7.63 4.60 -18.73
N ARG A 4 6.77 4.96 -17.77
CA ARG A 4 6.89 6.15 -16.93
C ARG A 4 7.38 5.84 -15.52
N MET A 5 7.56 4.56 -15.17
CA MET A 5 8.08 4.16 -13.87
C MET A 5 9.60 4.38 -13.80
N ALA A 6 10.06 4.91 -12.67
CA ALA A 6 11.49 4.97 -12.38
C ALA A 6 12.06 3.57 -12.14
N GLU A 7 13.38 3.45 -12.22
CA GLU A 7 14.09 2.24 -11.79
C GLU A 7 13.84 1.98 -10.30
N GLY A 8 13.65 0.73 -9.92
CA GLY A 8 13.31 0.34 -8.55
C GLY A 8 11.90 0.70 -8.09
N ALA A 9 11.04 1.24 -8.97
CA ALA A 9 9.64 1.51 -8.65
C ALA A 9 8.79 0.23 -8.65
N THR A 10 7.77 0.22 -7.79
CA THR A 10 6.82 -0.88 -7.64
C THR A 10 5.42 -0.41 -8.01
N LEU A 11 4.72 -1.17 -8.85
CA LEU A 11 3.28 -1.03 -9.07
C LEU A 11 2.53 -1.82 -8.00
N TYR A 12 1.58 -1.18 -7.35
CA TYR A 12 0.58 -1.80 -6.48
C TYR A 12 -0.78 -1.74 -7.18
N LEU A 13 -1.42 -2.90 -7.41
CA LEU A 13 -2.75 -2.97 -8.04
C LEU A 13 -3.72 -3.72 -7.13
N HIS A 14 -4.62 -2.97 -6.50
CA HIS A 14 -5.61 -3.49 -5.56
C HIS A 14 -6.93 -3.86 -6.25
N LEU A 15 -7.38 -5.09 -6.08
CA LEU A 15 -8.58 -5.64 -6.70
C LEU A 15 -9.30 -6.63 -5.77
N ASP A 16 -10.58 -6.85 -6.01
CA ASP A 16 -11.30 -7.97 -5.42
C ASP A 16 -11.19 -9.24 -6.27
N HIS A 17 -11.71 -10.35 -5.74
CA HIS A 17 -11.68 -11.68 -6.37
C HIS A 17 -12.32 -11.74 -7.76
N ARG A 18 -13.18 -10.78 -8.13
CA ARG A 18 -13.90 -10.80 -9.42
C ARG A 18 -13.01 -10.36 -10.57
N ALA A 19 -12.03 -9.51 -10.31
CA ALA A 19 -11.21 -8.88 -11.35
C ALA A 19 -9.71 -9.17 -11.22
N VAL A 20 -9.24 -9.66 -10.06
CA VAL A 20 -7.80 -9.84 -9.79
C VAL A 20 -7.12 -10.76 -10.81
N HIS A 21 -7.78 -11.81 -11.27
CA HIS A 21 -7.19 -12.79 -12.18
C HIS A 21 -7.02 -12.22 -13.60
N ASP A 22 -8.02 -11.51 -14.10
CA ASP A 22 -7.93 -10.84 -15.41
C ASP A 22 -6.86 -9.75 -15.40
N ALA A 23 -6.82 -8.97 -14.33
CA ALA A 23 -5.81 -7.93 -14.15
C ALA A 23 -4.40 -8.51 -14.04
N LYS A 24 -4.22 -9.64 -13.33
CA LYS A 24 -2.94 -10.35 -13.26
C LYS A 24 -2.44 -10.75 -14.65
N VAL A 25 -3.33 -11.29 -15.49
CA VAL A 25 -2.99 -11.65 -16.87
C VAL A 25 -2.64 -10.42 -17.71
N ALA A 26 -3.39 -9.33 -17.56
CA ALA A 26 -3.09 -8.06 -18.24
C ALA A 26 -1.74 -7.48 -17.81
N CYS A 27 -1.43 -7.47 -16.50
CA CYS A 27 -0.15 -7.04 -15.98
C CYS A 27 1.00 -7.94 -16.45
N ASP A 28 0.80 -9.26 -16.52
CA ASP A 28 1.79 -10.19 -17.07
C ASP A 28 2.13 -9.90 -18.54
N ARG A 29 1.16 -9.46 -19.34
CA ARG A 29 1.39 -9.05 -20.74
C ARG A 29 2.13 -7.71 -20.82
N LEU A 30 1.80 -6.76 -19.92
CA LEU A 30 2.36 -5.41 -19.95
C LEU A 30 3.79 -5.33 -19.38
N PHE A 31 4.02 -5.96 -18.23
CA PHE A 31 5.29 -5.92 -17.48
C PHE A 31 6.17 -7.15 -17.73
N GLY A 32 5.59 -8.23 -18.28
CA GLY A 32 6.21 -9.54 -18.34
C GLY A 32 5.98 -10.34 -17.06
N ARG A 33 5.74 -11.65 -17.17
CA ARG A 33 5.53 -12.55 -16.02
C ARG A 33 6.68 -12.49 -15.01
N GLY A 34 7.91 -12.34 -15.49
CA GLY A 34 9.10 -12.22 -14.65
C GLY A 34 9.12 -10.96 -13.76
N ALA A 35 8.32 -9.94 -14.05
CA ALA A 35 8.24 -8.74 -13.22
C ALA A 35 7.30 -8.88 -12.00
N PHE A 36 6.51 -9.97 -11.92
CA PHE A 36 5.57 -10.19 -10.81
C PHE A 36 6.29 -10.48 -9.49
N LEU A 37 6.19 -9.57 -8.52
CA LEU A 37 6.87 -9.66 -7.23
C LEU A 37 6.12 -10.55 -6.23
N GLY A 38 4.81 -10.71 -6.42
CA GLY A 38 3.93 -11.42 -5.52
C GLY A 38 2.65 -10.62 -5.27
N GLU A 39 1.91 -11.00 -4.23
CA GLU A 39 0.67 -10.35 -3.85
C GLU A 39 0.57 -10.19 -2.34
N ILE A 40 -0.19 -9.19 -1.94
CA ILE A 40 -0.59 -8.97 -0.55
C ILE A 40 -2.07 -9.33 -0.43
N ILE A 41 -2.38 -10.12 0.59
CA ILE A 41 -3.75 -10.45 0.98
C ILE A 41 -4.16 -9.48 2.09
N TRP A 42 -5.06 -8.56 1.78
CA TRP A 42 -5.58 -7.60 2.75
C TRP A 42 -6.95 -8.06 3.24
N ALA A 43 -7.07 -8.32 4.54
CA ALA A 43 -8.31 -8.72 5.20
C ALA A 43 -8.91 -7.53 5.97
N PRO A 44 -9.85 -6.77 5.37
CA PRO A 44 -10.39 -5.54 5.97
C PRO A 44 -11.30 -5.76 7.19
N GLY A 45 -11.55 -7.00 7.60
CA GLY A 45 -12.33 -7.33 8.81
C GLY A 45 -13.85 -7.27 8.67
N ASN A 46 -14.38 -6.76 7.55
CA ASN A 46 -15.82 -6.66 7.30
C ASN A 46 -16.17 -7.32 5.96
N GLY A 47 -16.53 -8.61 5.97
CA GLY A 47 -16.89 -9.30 4.74
C GLY A 47 -17.51 -10.67 4.96
N GLY A 48 -18.81 -10.77 4.68
CA GLY A 48 -19.52 -12.02 4.35
C GLY A 48 -20.00 -12.87 5.52
N ARG A 49 -21.33 -13.07 5.57
CA ARG A 49 -21.96 -14.24 6.20
C ARG A 49 -22.48 -15.13 5.07
N GLY A 50 -21.66 -16.08 4.63
CA GLY A 50 -22.04 -17.05 3.62
C GLY A 50 -22.94 -18.13 4.22
N ALA A 51 -24.20 -18.20 3.79
CA ALA A 51 -25.07 -19.33 4.12
C ALA A 51 -24.76 -20.59 3.26
N ARG A 52 -24.06 -20.42 2.13
CA ARG A 52 -23.76 -21.46 1.14
C ARG A 52 -22.31 -21.37 0.65
N GLY A 53 -21.34 -21.52 1.57
CA GLY A 53 -19.90 -21.56 1.24
C GLY A 53 -19.04 -20.56 2.01
N PHE A 54 -17.75 -20.54 1.71
CA PHE A 54 -16.79 -19.63 2.35
C PHE A 54 -17.09 -18.17 2.00
N SER A 55 -17.02 -17.32 3.01
CA SER A 55 -17.14 -15.88 2.83
C SER A 55 -15.83 -15.33 2.29
N VAL A 56 -15.89 -14.58 1.18
CA VAL A 56 -14.71 -13.88 0.66
C VAL A 56 -14.47 -12.65 1.52
N THR A 57 -13.50 -12.77 2.43
CA THR A 57 -13.22 -11.80 3.49
C THR A 57 -11.96 -10.96 3.24
N HIS A 58 -11.33 -11.12 2.08
CA HIS A 58 -10.10 -10.44 1.72
C HIS A 58 -10.15 -9.84 0.32
N GLN A 59 -9.22 -8.92 0.07
CA GLN A 59 -8.91 -8.33 -1.22
C GLN A 59 -7.43 -8.54 -1.51
N THR A 60 -7.05 -8.47 -2.79
CA THR A 60 -5.69 -8.79 -3.24
C THR A 60 -5.02 -7.55 -3.81
N ILE A 61 -3.77 -7.32 -3.44
CA ILE A 61 -2.93 -6.26 -4.00
C ILE A 61 -1.76 -6.92 -4.74
N LEU A 62 -1.79 -6.85 -6.06
CA LEU A 62 -0.73 -7.37 -6.92
C LEU A 62 0.47 -6.44 -6.91
N LEU A 63 1.68 -7.00 -6.89
CA LEU A 63 2.94 -6.28 -6.90
C LEU A 63 3.75 -6.59 -8.15
N TYR A 64 4.19 -5.55 -8.84
CA TYR A 64 5.04 -5.67 -10.03
C TYR A 64 6.23 -4.72 -9.95
N ALA A 65 7.41 -5.21 -10.30
CA ALA A 65 8.54 -4.38 -10.67
C ALA A 65 8.29 -3.76 -12.06
N ARG A 66 9.08 -2.75 -12.43
CA ARG A 66 9.05 -2.18 -13.78
C ARG A 66 9.37 -3.21 -14.87
N ALA A 67 10.33 -4.10 -14.61
CA ALA A 67 10.75 -5.17 -15.50
C ALA A 67 11.33 -6.36 -14.74
N ALA A 68 11.42 -7.53 -15.38
CA ALA A 68 11.95 -8.75 -14.76
C ALA A 68 13.40 -8.63 -14.29
N GLY A 69 14.25 -7.92 -15.05
CA GLY A 69 15.65 -7.69 -14.67
C GLY A 69 15.84 -6.74 -13.48
N GLU A 70 14.79 -5.99 -13.11
CA GLU A 70 14.86 -4.94 -12.09
C GLU A 70 14.30 -5.38 -10.73
N ARG A 71 13.90 -6.64 -10.59
CA ARG A 71 13.33 -7.16 -9.32
C ARG A 71 14.24 -6.93 -8.12
N GLY A 72 15.56 -7.01 -8.31
CA GLY A 72 16.55 -6.82 -7.26
C GLY A 72 16.77 -5.35 -6.86
N GLN A 73 16.19 -4.41 -7.62
CA GLN A 73 16.36 -2.97 -7.43
C GLN A 73 15.14 -2.31 -6.79
N VAL A 74 14.06 -3.07 -6.56
CA VAL A 74 12.83 -2.52 -5.99
C VAL A 74 13.10 -1.92 -4.62
N VAL A 75 12.61 -0.70 -4.41
CA VAL A 75 12.72 -0.05 -3.11
C VAL A 75 11.85 -0.82 -2.10
N TYR A 76 12.46 -1.27 -1.00
CA TYR A 76 11.73 -1.86 0.13
C TYR A 76 12.36 -1.42 1.46
N ASN A 77 11.67 -0.52 2.17
CA ASN A 77 12.14 0.07 3.42
C ASN A 77 11.91 -0.88 4.61
N ALA A 78 12.56 -2.04 4.61
CA ALA A 78 12.35 -3.11 5.60
C ALA A 78 12.53 -2.69 7.07
N ALA A 79 13.20 -1.56 7.34
CA ALA A 79 13.40 -1.02 8.68
C ALA A 79 12.25 -0.12 9.16
N ASP A 80 11.30 0.27 8.30
CA ASP A 80 10.18 1.14 8.70
C ASP A 80 9.30 0.41 9.74
N PRO A 81 9.01 1.02 10.90
CA PRO A 81 8.20 0.40 11.96
C PRO A 81 6.80 -0.02 11.50
N MET A 82 6.23 0.60 10.47
CA MET A 82 4.92 0.23 9.92
C MET A 82 4.92 -1.12 9.18
N LEU A 83 6.12 -1.61 8.84
CA LEU A 83 6.38 -2.92 8.24
C LEU A 83 6.89 -3.94 9.26
N ARG A 84 6.70 -3.64 10.55
CA ARG A 84 7.04 -4.51 11.66
C ARG A 84 5.80 -4.84 12.46
N GLU A 85 5.80 -6.04 13.01
CA GLU A 85 4.82 -6.48 13.99
C GLU A 85 5.57 -6.96 15.24
N PRO A 86 5.03 -6.73 16.45
CA PRO A 86 5.66 -7.21 17.67
C PRO A 86 5.90 -8.71 17.63
N PHE A 87 6.97 -9.16 18.27
CA PHE A 87 7.12 -10.58 18.54
C PHE A 87 6.04 -11.02 19.54
N ALA A 88 5.56 -12.26 19.40
CA ALA A 88 4.71 -12.86 20.41
C ALA A 88 5.43 -12.86 21.77
N GLU A 89 4.69 -12.64 22.86
CA GLU A 89 5.24 -12.61 24.22
C GLU A 89 6.04 -13.86 24.57
N THR A 90 5.57 -15.03 24.11
CA THR A 90 6.28 -16.31 24.26
C THR A 90 7.63 -16.29 23.54
N SER A 91 7.70 -15.74 22.34
CA SER A 91 8.95 -15.59 21.58
C SER A 91 9.92 -14.63 22.27
N LEU A 92 9.40 -13.51 22.79
CA LEU A 92 10.17 -12.54 23.58
C LEU A 92 10.81 -13.23 24.79
N ALA A 93 10.01 -13.94 25.59
CA ALA A 93 10.48 -14.64 26.79
C ALA A 93 11.46 -15.79 26.49
N MET A 94 11.23 -16.56 25.42
CA MET A 94 12.02 -17.76 25.12
C MET A 94 13.33 -17.47 24.40
N HIS A 95 13.37 -16.45 23.55
CA HIS A 95 14.47 -16.28 22.59
C HIS A 95 15.30 -15.02 22.77
N PHE A 96 14.78 -13.96 23.38
CA PHE A 96 15.49 -12.69 23.52
C PHE A 96 16.14 -12.58 24.90
N LYS A 97 17.21 -13.37 25.09
CA LYS A 97 17.91 -13.50 26.39
C LYS A 97 19.19 -12.69 26.50
N HIS A 98 19.72 -12.21 25.39
CA HIS A 98 20.94 -11.42 25.37
C HIS A 98 20.63 -9.94 25.51
N ARG A 99 21.57 -9.17 26.09
CA ARG A 99 21.52 -7.72 26.21
C ARG A 99 22.76 -7.11 25.57
N ASP A 100 22.59 -6.01 24.86
CA ASP A 100 23.71 -5.20 24.37
C ASP A 100 24.16 -4.19 25.44
N GLU A 101 25.12 -3.32 25.09
CA GLU A 101 25.69 -2.30 25.98
C GLU A 101 24.65 -1.28 26.44
N ASP A 102 23.63 -1.00 25.60
CA ASP A 102 22.51 -0.11 25.90
C ASP A 102 21.37 -0.82 26.65
N GLY A 103 21.54 -2.11 26.97
CA GLY A 103 20.57 -2.93 27.70
C GLY A 103 19.41 -3.46 26.85
N ARG A 104 19.42 -3.29 25.52
CA ARG A 104 18.37 -3.77 24.60
C ARG A 104 18.44 -5.28 24.46
N LEU A 105 17.27 -5.92 24.51
CA LEU A 105 17.16 -7.37 24.37
C LEU A 105 17.30 -7.80 22.91
N TYR A 106 18.13 -8.81 22.66
CA TYR A 106 18.32 -9.36 21.32
C TYR A 106 18.42 -10.89 21.29
N ARG A 107 18.26 -11.44 20.09
CA ARG A 107 18.54 -12.83 19.74
C ARG A 107 19.45 -12.90 18.52
N GLU A 108 20.25 -13.95 18.43
CA GLU A 108 21.07 -14.24 17.25
C GLU A 108 20.53 -15.46 16.51
N ARG A 109 20.60 -15.43 15.18
CA ARG A 109 20.25 -16.57 14.34
C ARG A 109 21.27 -16.72 13.23
N VAL A 110 21.77 -17.94 13.04
CA VAL A 110 22.61 -18.27 11.91
C VAL A 110 21.71 -18.71 10.75
N LEU A 111 21.79 -18.00 9.63
CA LEU A 111 21.05 -18.29 8.40
C LEU A 111 22.06 -18.35 7.26
N GLY A 112 22.19 -19.51 6.59
CA GLY A 112 23.13 -19.69 5.48
C GLY A 112 24.59 -19.37 5.85
N GLY A 113 25.01 -19.70 7.08
CA GLY A 113 26.36 -19.42 7.60
C GLY A 113 26.61 -17.97 8.04
N LYS A 114 25.64 -17.06 7.91
CA LYS A 114 25.74 -15.68 8.40
C LYS A 114 24.95 -15.51 9.69
N ALA A 115 25.57 -14.89 10.69
CA ALA A 115 24.91 -14.53 11.95
C ALA A 115 24.11 -13.23 11.78
N TYR A 116 22.85 -13.25 12.20
CA TYR A 116 21.95 -12.10 12.20
C TYR A 116 21.46 -11.83 13.62
N ARG A 117 21.54 -10.57 14.04
CA ARG A 117 20.99 -10.08 15.29
C ARG A 117 19.59 -9.49 15.07
N TYR A 118 18.66 -9.83 15.96
CA TYR A 118 17.30 -9.30 15.97
C TYR A 118 17.01 -8.71 17.34
N TYR A 119 16.56 -7.47 17.40
CA TYR A 119 16.18 -6.82 18.65
C TYR A 119 14.71 -7.02 18.97
N ALA A 120 14.41 -7.17 20.26
CA ALA A 120 13.07 -7.43 20.78
C ALA A 120 12.09 -6.28 20.49
N ASP A 121 12.59 -5.05 20.58
CA ASP A 121 11.85 -3.79 20.40
C ASP A 121 11.56 -3.46 18.93
N GLU A 122 12.34 -4.00 17.98
CA GLU A 122 12.15 -3.77 16.54
C GLU A 122 11.01 -4.62 15.92
N GLY A 123 10.62 -5.71 16.58
CA GLY A 123 9.63 -6.64 16.05
C GLY A 123 10.11 -7.43 14.82
N ARG A 124 9.26 -8.34 14.35
CA ARG A 124 9.50 -9.11 13.12
C ARG A 124 8.99 -8.35 11.90
N ARG A 125 9.59 -8.63 10.75
CA ARG A 125 9.11 -8.12 9.46
C ARG A 125 7.70 -8.65 9.19
N LEU A 126 6.82 -7.75 8.77
CA LEU A 126 5.46 -8.07 8.38
C LEU A 126 5.45 -8.95 7.13
N GLY A 127 4.57 -9.96 7.13
CA GLY A 127 4.32 -10.79 5.95
C GLY A 127 3.44 -10.11 4.89
N SER A 128 3.06 -10.88 3.87
CA SER A 128 2.15 -10.43 2.81
C SER A 128 0.66 -10.60 3.16
N VAL A 129 0.32 -11.04 4.37
CA VAL A 129 -1.07 -11.16 4.83
C VAL A 129 -1.32 -10.07 5.87
N TRP A 130 -2.15 -9.09 5.52
CA TRP A 130 -2.43 -7.91 6.33
C TRP A 130 -3.83 -7.98 6.92
N THR A 131 -3.91 -8.23 8.22
CA THR A 131 -5.16 -8.33 8.99
C THR A 131 -5.34 -7.17 9.99
N ASP A 132 -4.32 -6.32 10.16
CA ASP A 132 -4.28 -5.26 11.18
C ASP A 132 -4.76 -3.89 10.66
N ILE A 133 -5.17 -3.82 9.39
CA ILE A 133 -5.71 -2.60 8.79
C ILE A 133 -7.18 -2.87 8.47
N PRO A 134 -8.12 -2.50 9.35
CA PRO A 134 -9.53 -2.64 9.04
C PRO A 134 -9.89 -1.72 7.86
N GLY A 135 -10.72 -2.23 6.95
CA GLY A 135 -11.31 -1.43 5.88
C GLY A 135 -12.36 -0.46 6.41
N MET A 136 -13.12 0.11 5.49
CA MET A 136 -14.31 0.88 5.85
C MET A 136 -15.29 -0.06 6.57
N VAL A 137 -15.70 0.32 7.78
CA VAL A 137 -16.76 -0.39 8.50
C VAL A 137 -18.05 0.09 7.89
N ALA A 138 -18.73 -0.79 7.16
CA ALA A 138 -19.95 -0.52 6.42
C ALA A 138 -21.09 0.11 7.25
N ASN A 139 -20.94 0.23 8.57
CA ASN A 139 -21.98 0.68 9.50
C ASN A 139 -21.51 1.77 10.49
N THR A 140 -20.43 2.52 10.20
CA THR A 140 -20.08 3.67 11.05
C THR A 140 -20.10 4.96 10.23
N PRO A 141 -21.02 5.90 10.53
CA PRO A 141 -20.95 7.22 9.93
C PRO A 141 -19.65 7.88 10.44
N LEU A 142 -18.85 8.42 9.51
CA LEU A 142 -17.77 9.37 9.82
C LEU A 142 -16.58 8.79 10.62
N ARG A 143 -15.68 8.06 9.93
CA ARG A 143 -14.28 8.08 10.39
C ARG A 143 -13.72 9.49 10.19
N ARG A 144 -12.81 9.94 11.06
CA ARG A 144 -12.13 11.25 10.93
C ARG A 144 -11.54 11.48 9.53
N GLU A 145 -11.10 10.41 8.86
CA GLU A 145 -10.52 10.45 7.51
C GLU A 145 -11.56 10.45 6.36
N GLY A 146 -12.85 10.22 6.64
CA GLY A 146 -13.88 9.97 5.63
C GLY A 146 -14.22 11.20 4.78
N THR A 147 -14.30 11.01 3.46
CA THR A 147 -14.69 12.08 2.51
C THR A 147 -16.10 11.92 1.95
N GLY A 148 -16.79 10.82 2.29
CA GLY A 148 -18.06 10.43 1.64
C GLY A 148 -17.89 9.66 0.33
N TYR A 149 -16.66 9.46 -0.16
CA TYR A 149 -16.42 8.68 -1.38
C TYR A 149 -16.66 7.17 -1.13
N PRO A 150 -17.49 6.48 -1.93
CA PRO A 150 -17.99 5.14 -1.59
C PRO A 150 -16.92 4.07 -1.35
N THR A 151 -15.82 4.13 -2.10
CA THR A 151 -14.77 3.09 -2.08
C THR A 151 -13.44 3.59 -1.51
N GLN A 152 -13.48 4.66 -0.71
CA GLN A 152 -12.30 5.24 -0.05
C GLN A 152 -11.51 4.16 0.71
N LYS A 153 -10.20 4.13 0.46
CA LYS A 153 -9.27 3.26 1.17
C LYS A 153 -8.79 3.93 2.47
N PRO A 154 -8.52 3.17 3.55
CA PRO A 154 -8.01 3.73 4.81
C PRO A 154 -6.62 4.34 4.63
N GLU A 155 -6.35 5.50 5.23
CA GLU A 155 -5.05 6.18 5.18
C GLU A 155 -3.90 5.25 5.57
N ARG A 156 -4.07 4.49 6.66
CA ARG A 156 -3.09 3.50 7.15
C ARG A 156 -2.68 2.48 6.08
N LEU A 157 -3.58 2.09 5.17
CA LEU A 157 -3.25 1.15 4.08
C LEU A 157 -2.27 1.80 3.08
N LEU A 158 -2.58 3.02 2.64
CA LEU A 158 -1.77 3.72 1.64
C LEU A 158 -0.46 4.21 2.24
N GLU A 159 -0.47 4.67 3.49
CA GLU A 159 0.75 5.01 4.23
C GLU A 159 1.71 3.82 4.29
N ARG A 160 1.21 2.60 4.57
CA ARG A 160 2.04 1.39 4.57
C ARG A 160 2.66 1.14 3.20
N ILE A 161 1.87 1.27 2.13
CA ILE A 161 2.34 1.06 0.75
C ILE A 161 3.40 2.10 0.37
N VAL A 162 3.15 3.38 0.64
CA VAL A 162 4.08 4.48 0.34
C VAL A 162 5.37 4.31 1.15
N ARG A 163 5.28 4.01 2.45
CA ARG A 163 6.44 3.74 3.30
C ARG A 163 7.22 2.52 2.86
N ALA A 164 6.57 1.48 2.38
CA ALA A 164 7.26 0.28 1.90
C ALA A 164 8.13 0.56 0.68
N SER A 165 7.57 1.21 -0.34
CA SER A 165 8.16 1.19 -1.69
C SER A 165 8.58 2.55 -2.24
N SER A 166 8.83 3.53 -1.37
CA SER A 166 9.33 4.84 -1.79
C SER A 166 10.25 5.47 -0.75
N ALA A 167 11.29 6.17 -1.21
CA ALA A 167 12.10 7.05 -0.36
C ALA A 167 11.40 8.43 -0.19
N PRO A 168 11.72 9.20 0.87
CA PRO A 168 11.36 10.62 0.92
C PRO A 168 11.77 11.35 -0.36
N GLY A 169 10.95 12.29 -0.84
CA GLY A 169 11.16 13.02 -2.11
C GLY A 169 10.83 12.24 -3.39
N ALA A 170 10.64 10.92 -3.31
CA ALA A 170 10.19 10.12 -4.45
C ALA A 170 8.77 10.53 -4.89
N THR A 171 8.40 10.15 -6.12
CA THR A 171 7.07 10.42 -6.67
C THR A 171 6.17 9.19 -6.53
N VAL A 172 4.98 9.39 -5.97
CA VAL A 172 3.90 8.39 -5.93
C VAL A 172 2.83 8.77 -6.96
N ALA A 173 2.51 7.87 -7.88
CA ALA A 173 1.46 8.11 -8.88
C ALA A 173 0.22 7.25 -8.57
N ASP A 174 -0.95 7.87 -8.55
CA ASP A 174 -2.24 7.20 -8.42
C ASP A 174 -3.18 7.67 -9.54
N LEU A 175 -3.40 6.79 -10.52
CA LEU A 175 -4.19 7.09 -11.72
C LEU A 175 -5.68 6.67 -11.59
N MET A 176 -6.08 6.24 -10.40
CA MET A 176 -7.46 5.95 -10.00
C MET A 176 -7.68 6.48 -8.59
N CYS A 177 -7.31 7.75 -8.38
CA CYS A 177 -7.07 8.29 -7.05
C CYS A 177 -8.32 8.38 -6.18
N GLY A 178 -9.53 8.32 -6.75
CA GLY A 178 -10.78 8.30 -6.01
C GLY A 178 -10.87 9.46 -5.01
N SER A 179 -10.99 9.11 -3.72
CA SER A 179 -10.98 10.07 -2.59
C SER A 179 -9.65 10.79 -2.31
N GLY A 180 -8.60 10.55 -3.11
CA GLY A 180 -7.28 11.16 -2.92
C GLY A 180 -6.44 10.60 -1.75
N THR A 181 -6.83 9.46 -1.13
CA THR A 181 -6.11 8.93 0.05
C THR A 181 -4.61 8.73 -0.21
N THR A 182 -4.25 8.17 -1.37
CA THR A 182 -2.84 7.96 -1.74
C THR A 182 -2.07 9.27 -1.88
N LEU A 183 -2.71 10.32 -2.41
CA LEU A 183 -2.09 11.63 -2.61
C LEU A 183 -1.80 12.30 -1.26
N VAL A 184 -2.77 12.26 -0.35
CA VAL A 184 -2.63 12.76 1.03
C VAL A 184 -1.53 12.00 1.77
N ALA A 185 -1.54 10.66 1.70
CA ALA A 185 -0.51 9.84 2.34
C ALA A 185 0.89 10.15 1.78
N ALA A 186 1.03 10.26 0.47
CA ALA A 186 2.30 10.62 -0.17
C ALA A 186 2.80 11.99 0.31
N ALA A 187 1.95 13.01 0.27
CA ALA A 187 2.30 14.37 0.68
C ALA A 187 2.72 14.44 2.16
N ARG A 188 1.92 13.88 3.07
CA ARG A 188 2.22 13.86 4.51
C ARG A 188 3.51 13.12 4.84
N LEU A 189 3.85 12.11 4.04
CA LEU A 189 5.10 11.36 4.17
C LEU A 189 6.28 12.05 3.46
N GLY A 190 6.12 13.26 2.93
CA GLY A 190 7.20 13.98 2.25
C GLY A 190 7.56 13.39 0.89
N ARG A 191 6.62 12.77 0.19
CA ARG A 191 6.75 12.34 -1.21
C ARG A 191 6.02 13.34 -2.11
N ARG A 192 6.49 13.47 -3.35
CA ARG A 192 5.71 14.13 -4.41
C ARG A 192 4.61 13.19 -4.87
N PHE A 193 3.54 13.73 -5.44
CA PHE A 193 2.47 12.90 -5.99
C PHE A 193 2.01 13.35 -7.37
N VAL A 194 1.45 12.41 -8.12
CA VAL A 194 0.68 12.66 -9.34
C VAL A 194 -0.63 11.89 -9.19
N GLY A 195 -1.75 12.62 -9.21
CA GLY A 195 -3.09 12.06 -9.09
C GLY A 195 -3.90 12.22 -10.37
N GLY A 196 -4.67 11.23 -10.73
CA GLY A 196 -5.66 11.30 -11.81
C GLY A 196 -6.83 10.38 -11.55
N ASP A 197 -8.00 10.77 -12.05
CA ASP A 197 -9.20 9.94 -12.08
C ASP A 197 -10.08 10.39 -13.25
N ARG A 198 -10.84 9.46 -13.83
CA ARG A 198 -11.79 9.77 -14.91
C ARG A 198 -13.12 10.30 -14.36
N SER A 199 -13.42 10.01 -13.10
CA SER A 199 -14.65 10.46 -12.44
C SER A 199 -14.51 11.91 -11.96
N GLN A 200 -15.43 12.78 -12.38
CA GLN A 200 -15.52 14.14 -11.86
C GLN A 200 -15.76 14.17 -10.34
N LEU A 201 -16.55 13.23 -9.81
CA LEU A 201 -16.76 13.08 -8.37
C LEU A 201 -15.44 12.76 -7.66
N ALA A 202 -14.63 11.84 -8.19
CA ALA A 202 -13.32 11.53 -7.61
C ALA A 202 -12.40 12.75 -7.63
N PHE A 203 -12.31 13.43 -8.79
CA PHE A 203 -11.51 14.62 -8.93
C PHE A 203 -11.91 15.72 -7.93
N ALA A 204 -13.20 16.05 -7.85
CA ALA A 204 -13.71 17.05 -6.90
C ALA A 204 -13.43 16.64 -5.44
N THR A 205 -13.68 15.37 -5.10
CA THR A 205 -13.45 14.84 -3.75
C THR A 205 -11.97 14.89 -3.35
N ALA A 206 -11.08 14.45 -4.24
CA ALA A 206 -9.64 14.47 -4.01
C ALA A 206 -9.12 15.89 -3.85
N ARG A 207 -9.61 16.82 -4.70
CA ARG A 207 -9.25 18.24 -4.64
C ARG A 207 -9.66 18.86 -3.30
N GLU A 208 -10.92 18.73 -2.92
CA GLU A 208 -11.43 19.24 -1.63
C GLU A 208 -10.65 18.66 -0.45
N ARG A 209 -10.31 17.37 -0.49
CA ARG A 209 -9.50 16.74 0.55
C ARG A 209 -8.09 17.34 0.61
N LEU A 210 -7.41 17.53 -0.52
CA LEU A 210 -6.08 18.15 -0.56
C LEU A 210 -6.12 19.59 -0.01
N ASP A 211 -7.14 20.37 -0.39
CA ASP A 211 -7.34 21.74 0.09
C ASP A 211 -7.55 21.77 1.62
N ARG A 212 -8.42 20.91 2.13
CA ARG A 212 -8.71 20.78 3.57
C ARG A 212 -7.48 20.40 4.39
N GLU A 213 -6.61 19.57 3.82
CA GLU A 213 -5.35 19.13 4.43
C GLU A 213 -4.22 20.14 4.27
N GLY A 214 -4.45 21.26 3.56
CA GLY A 214 -3.43 22.28 3.30
C GLY A 214 -2.27 21.79 2.44
N ILE A 215 -2.51 20.79 1.59
CA ILE A 215 -1.48 20.17 0.74
C ILE A 215 -1.38 20.97 -0.56
N ALA A 216 -0.18 21.46 -0.87
CA ALA A 216 0.08 22.17 -2.13
C ALA A 216 0.07 21.22 -3.34
N TYR A 217 -0.63 21.62 -4.41
CA TYR A 217 -0.63 20.94 -5.70
C TYR A 217 -0.83 21.93 -6.85
N SER A 218 -0.52 21.49 -8.07
CA SER A 218 -0.84 22.20 -9.30
C SER A 218 -1.68 21.30 -10.20
N LEU A 219 -2.70 21.86 -10.83
CA LEU A 219 -3.48 21.13 -11.83
C LEU A 219 -2.70 21.03 -13.14
N LEU A 220 -2.71 19.84 -13.75
CA LEU A 220 -2.13 19.62 -15.07
C LEU A 220 -3.24 19.58 -16.10
N GLU A 221 -3.13 20.41 -17.13
CA GLU A 221 -4.02 20.32 -18.28
C GLU A 221 -3.60 19.15 -19.17
N VAL A 222 -4.50 18.18 -19.33
CA VAL A 222 -4.31 17.06 -20.27
C VAL A 222 -5.23 17.29 -21.46
N PRO A 223 -4.69 17.47 -22.68
CA PRO A 223 -5.51 17.62 -23.89
C PRO A 223 -6.49 16.46 -24.04
N GLY A 224 -7.78 16.77 -24.24
CA GLY A 224 -8.84 15.76 -24.37
C GLY A 224 -9.32 15.13 -23.05
N ALA A 225 -8.84 15.60 -21.89
CA ALA A 225 -9.47 15.27 -20.62
C ALA A 225 -10.88 15.89 -20.57
N LEU A 226 -11.86 15.10 -20.14
CA LEU A 226 -13.24 15.53 -19.93
C LEU A 226 -13.25 16.78 -19.04
N ARG A 227 -13.51 17.95 -19.62
CA ARG A 227 -13.87 19.17 -18.89
C ARG A 227 -15.39 19.22 -18.77
N ASP A 228 -15.84 19.88 -17.71
CA ASP A 228 -17.24 20.08 -17.33
C ASP A 228 -18.16 20.34 -18.54
N GLY A 229 -19.36 19.74 -18.53
CA GLY A 229 -20.50 20.24 -19.31
C GLY A 229 -20.83 19.59 -20.65
N ALA A 230 -20.28 18.43 -21.01
CA ALA A 230 -20.88 17.62 -22.07
C ALA A 230 -21.93 16.67 -21.46
N GLU A 231 -23.19 17.12 -21.42
CA GLU A 231 -24.33 16.20 -21.32
C GLU A 231 -24.31 15.20 -22.50
N PRO A 232 -24.89 13.99 -22.33
CA PRO A 232 -24.87 12.94 -23.36
C PRO A 232 -25.45 13.35 -24.71
#